data_AF-A0A7V3I3U5-F1
#
_entry.id   AF-A0A7V3I3U5-F1
#
_cell.length_a   1.000
_cell.length_b   1.000
_cell.length_c   1.000
_cell.angle_alpha   90.00
_cell.angle_beta   90.00
_cell.angle_gamma   90.00
#
_symmetry.space_group_name_H-M   'P 1'
#
loop_
_entity.id
_entity.type
_entity.pdbx_description
1 polymer ?
#
loop_
_entity_poly.entity_id
_entity_poly.type
_entity_poly.pdbx_seq_one_letter_code
_entity_poly.pdbx_strand_id
1 'polypeptide(L)'
;MARRARTARRIGFSLVELLVVIAIIAVIASILYPVFVHAKVRAKVARVHTELNQVAAAVQMYCDDNNGKPPLASESCEKISVQDYYELPPPLYKYISASRYFDPFNPGRTYKYLAPGIGYVNNSLSTIKLYVPADYPVSSKPCVAYYSQETSPIKWVVWSVGPSGGFDLFEFQDRPARRFPCSRNGWYPYCEKGLIVRLSDGRSSP
;
A
#
# COMPACT_ATOMS: atom_id res chain seq x y z
N MET A 1 19.42 -38.47 69.85
CA MET A 1 19.79 -37.19 69.20
C MET A 1 18.72 -36.82 68.18
N ALA A 2 17.87 -35.83 68.46
CA ALA A 2 16.78 -35.43 67.56
C ALA A 2 17.20 -34.21 66.71
N ARG A 3 17.19 -34.37 65.39
CA ARG A 3 17.55 -33.34 64.40
C ARG A 3 16.33 -32.44 64.16
N ARG A 4 16.34 -31.19 64.66
CA ARG A 4 15.28 -30.20 64.36
C ARG A 4 15.33 -29.85 62.87
N ALA A 5 14.32 -30.26 62.11
CA ALA A 5 14.11 -29.78 60.75
C ALA A 5 13.77 -28.29 60.82
N ARG A 6 14.59 -27.44 60.16
CA ARG A 6 14.34 -26.01 60.04
C ARG A 6 13.23 -25.84 59.01
N THR A 7 12.01 -25.53 59.44
CA THR A 7 10.90 -25.22 58.53
C THR A 7 11.30 -24.00 57.70
N ALA A 8 11.58 -24.19 56.41
CA ALA A 8 11.85 -23.09 55.50
C ALA A 8 10.58 -22.23 55.41
N ARG A 9 10.64 -21.02 55.97
CA ARG A 9 9.53 -20.06 55.93
C ARG A 9 9.29 -19.74 54.46
N ARG A 10 8.14 -20.14 53.91
CA ARG A 10 7.74 -19.71 52.57
C ARG A 10 7.59 -18.20 52.60
N ILE A 11 8.48 -17.50 51.92
CA ILE A 11 8.39 -16.05 51.71
C ILE A 11 7.34 -15.88 50.61
N GLY A 12 6.15 -15.42 50.99
CA GLY A 12 5.08 -15.09 50.05
C GLY A 12 5.26 -13.67 49.52
N PHE A 13 4.88 -13.44 48.27
CA PHE A 13 4.83 -12.11 47.68
C PHE A 13 3.73 -11.28 48.38
N SER A 14 4.03 -10.03 48.74
CA SER A 14 3.00 -9.12 49.22
C SER A 14 2.20 -8.55 48.05
N LEU A 15 0.93 -8.21 48.32
CA LEU A 15 0.06 -7.55 47.35
C LEU A 15 0.66 -6.21 46.89
N VAL A 16 1.29 -5.47 47.81
CA VAL A 16 1.92 -4.18 47.53
C VAL A 16 3.12 -4.32 46.60
N GLU A 17 3.96 -5.34 46.80
CA GLU A 17 5.10 -5.60 45.90
C GLU A 17 4.61 -5.91 44.48
N LEU A 18 3.55 -6.70 44.35
CA LEU A 18 2.96 -6.97 43.03
C LEU A 18 2.34 -5.71 42.41
N LEU A 19 1.66 -4.90 43.20
CA LEU A 19 0.99 -3.67 42.77
C LEU A 19 1.98 -2.63 42.21
N VAL A 20 3.12 -2.44 42.89
CA VAL A 20 4.15 -1.50 42.42
C VAL A 20 4.78 -1.98 41.11
N VAL A 21 5.02 -3.28 40.95
CA VAL A 21 5.60 -3.84 39.73
C VAL A 21 4.68 -3.63 38.53
N ILE A 22 3.38 -3.92 38.65
CA ILE A 22 2.44 -3.69 37.54
C ILE A 22 2.29 -2.20 37.22
N ALA A 23 2.37 -1.31 38.23
CA ALA A 23 2.33 0.12 38.02
C ALA A 23 3.54 0.61 37.19
N ILE A 24 4.75 0.12 37.50
CA ILE A 24 5.96 0.47 36.74
C ILE A 24 5.87 -0.06 35.30
N ILE A 25 5.44 -1.32 35.11
CA ILE A 25 5.25 -1.91 33.77
C ILE A 25 4.23 -1.09 32.96
N ALA A 26 3.12 -0.66 33.57
CA ALA A 26 2.09 0.14 32.90
C ALA A 26 2.61 1.50 32.42
N VAL A 27 3.44 2.17 33.23
CA VAL A 27 4.07 3.46 32.85
C VAL A 27 5.04 3.27 31.68
N ILE A 28 5.86 2.21 31.69
CA ILE A 28 6.80 1.95 30.58
C ILE A 28 6.03 1.57 29.32
N ALA A 29 5.02 0.71 29.43
CA ALA A 29 4.22 0.25 28.30
C ALA A 29 3.45 1.40 27.64
N SER A 30 2.94 2.38 28.41
CA SER A 30 2.18 3.50 27.85
C SER A 30 3.03 4.42 26.96
N ILE A 31 4.31 4.60 27.27
CA ILE A 31 5.25 5.38 26.46
C ILE A 31 5.71 4.58 25.23
N LEU A 32 5.96 3.28 25.41
CA LEU A 32 6.49 2.42 24.34
C LEU A 32 5.45 2.09 23.27
N TYR A 33 4.18 1.93 23.65
CA TYR A 33 3.12 1.50 22.75
C TYR A 33 2.94 2.40 21.50
N PRO A 34 2.75 3.74 21.60
CA PRO A 34 2.57 4.57 20.42
C PRO A 34 3.79 4.57 19.50
N VAL A 35 5.00 4.57 20.09
CA VAL A 35 6.26 4.51 19.33
C VAL A 35 6.36 3.20 18.55
N PHE A 36 6.01 2.08 19.17
CA PHE A 36 6.02 0.77 18.53
C PHE A 36 5.03 0.68 17.36
N VAL A 37 3.83 1.24 17.50
CA VAL A 37 2.82 1.28 16.42
C VAL A 37 3.36 2.07 15.21
N HIS A 38 3.93 3.25 15.44
CA HIS A 38 4.51 4.05 14.36
C HIS A 38 5.71 3.37 13.69
N ALA A 39 6.58 2.72 14.47
CA ALA A 39 7.72 1.97 13.95
C ALA A 39 7.26 0.81 13.05
N LYS A 40 6.23 0.06 13.46
CA LYS A 40 5.63 -1.02 12.67
C LYS A 40 5.04 -0.52 11.36
N VAL A 41 4.34 0.62 11.36
CA VAL A 41 3.82 1.24 10.13
C VAL A 41 4.96 1.64 9.21
N ARG A 42 6.00 2.33 9.70
CA ARG A 42 7.17 2.72 8.90
C ARG A 42 7.87 1.50 8.28
N ALA A 43 8.02 0.41 9.03
CA ALA A 43 8.59 -0.83 8.52
C ALA A 43 7.75 -1.42 7.37
N LYS A 44 6.42 -1.41 7.49
CA LYS A 44 5.52 -1.81 6.39
C LYS A 44 5.64 -0.89 5.18
N VAL A 45 5.71 0.44 5.37
CA VAL A 45 5.90 1.40 4.27
C VAL A 45 7.21 1.13 3.51
N ALA A 46 8.32 0.94 4.21
CA ALA A 46 9.61 0.61 3.60
C ALA A 46 9.56 -0.72 2.82
N ARG A 47 8.87 -1.72 3.38
CA ARG A 47 8.62 -2.99 2.69
C ARG A 47 7.82 -2.78 1.40
N VAL A 48 6.73 -2.01 1.46
CA VAL A 48 5.89 -1.71 0.28
C VAL A 48 6.71 -1.03 -0.81
N HIS A 49 7.53 -0.02 -0.47
CA HIS A 49 8.40 0.63 -1.45
C HIS A 49 9.34 -0.36 -2.17
N THR A 50 9.92 -1.30 -1.41
CA THR A 50 10.78 -2.34 -1.96
C THR A 50 10.01 -3.30 -2.88
N GLU A 51 8.83 -3.73 -2.45
CA GLU A 51 7.97 -4.63 -3.22
C GLU A 51 7.41 -3.95 -4.48
N LEU A 52 7.03 -2.66 -4.42
CA LEU A 52 6.61 -1.89 -5.59
C LEU A 52 7.75 -1.73 -6.60
N ASN A 53 9.00 -1.61 -6.15
CA ASN A 53 10.15 -1.63 -7.06
C ASN A 53 10.32 -2.98 -7.76
N GLN A 54 10.08 -4.09 -7.05
CA GLN A 54 10.11 -5.43 -7.65
C GLN A 54 8.98 -5.63 -8.66
N VAL A 55 7.77 -5.14 -8.35
CA VAL A 55 6.64 -5.15 -9.27
C VAL A 55 6.94 -4.27 -10.49
N ALA A 56 7.48 -3.07 -10.30
CA ALA A 56 7.89 -2.18 -11.39
C ALA A 56 8.91 -2.84 -12.32
N ALA A 57 9.91 -3.53 -11.77
CA ALA A 57 10.87 -4.29 -12.56
C ALA A 57 10.19 -5.40 -13.37
N ALA A 58 9.22 -6.11 -12.78
CA ALA A 58 8.45 -7.12 -13.49
C ALA A 58 7.54 -6.57 -14.58
N VAL A 59 6.94 -5.39 -14.37
CA VAL A 59 6.21 -4.68 -15.44
C VAL A 59 7.15 -4.35 -16.58
N GLN A 60 8.37 -3.88 -16.28
CA GLN A 60 9.37 -3.61 -17.31
C GLN A 60 9.78 -4.87 -18.07
N MET A 61 10.07 -5.98 -17.38
CA MET A 61 10.37 -7.27 -18.02
C MET A 61 9.21 -7.74 -18.91
N TYR A 62 7.96 -7.56 -18.46
CA TYR A 62 6.80 -7.85 -19.30
C TYR A 62 6.79 -6.98 -20.55
N CYS A 63 7.03 -5.67 -20.43
CA CYS A 63 7.10 -4.77 -21.58
C CYS A 63 8.16 -5.23 -22.58
N ASP A 64 9.34 -5.61 -22.09
CA ASP A 64 10.46 -6.07 -22.92
C ASP A 64 10.07 -7.32 -23.73
N ASP A 65 9.31 -8.25 -23.13
CA ASP A 65 8.78 -9.44 -23.79
C ASP A 65 7.57 -9.15 -24.72
N ASN A 66 6.90 -7.99 -24.58
CA ASN A 66 5.63 -7.67 -25.27
C ASN A 66 5.71 -6.37 -26.10
N ASN A 67 6.79 -6.18 -26.86
CA ASN A 67 6.97 -5.03 -27.78
C ASN A 67 6.85 -3.65 -27.10
N GLY A 68 7.33 -3.53 -25.86
CA GLY A 68 7.27 -2.30 -25.08
C GLY A 68 5.88 -1.97 -24.53
N LYS A 69 4.89 -2.85 -24.70
CA LYS A 69 3.53 -2.63 -24.18
C LYS A 69 3.41 -3.21 -22.78
N PRO A 70 2.96 -2.41 -21.79
CA PRO A 70 2.70 -2.91 -20.46
C PRO A 70 1.41 -3.75 -20.45
N PRO A 71 1.19 -4.57 -19.41
CA PRO A 71 0.02 -5.43 -19.32
C PRO A 71 -1.29 -4.64 -19.41
N LEU A 72 -2.34 -5.28 -19.91
CA LEU A 72 -3.68 -4.68 -19.91
C LEU A 72 -4.18 -4.53 -18.46
N ALA A 73 -4.60 -3.33 -18.10
CA ALA A 73 -5.26 -3.09 -16.82
C ALA A 73 -6.69 -3.64 -16.85
N SER A 74 -7.20 -3.98 -15.66
CA SER A 74 -8.59 -4.42 -15.48
C SER A 74 -9.28 -3.59 -14.40
N GLU A 75 -10.44 -3.07 -14.75
CA GLU A 75 -11.40 -2.42 -13.88
C GLU A 75 -12.64 -3.30 -13.80
N SER A 76 -13.21 -3.45 -12.62
CA SER A 76 -14.44 -4.23 -12.45
C SER A 76 -15.40 -3.42 -11.60
N CYS A 77 -16.27 -2.68 -12.27
CA CYS A 77 -17.41 -2.00 -11.67
C CYS A 77 -18.50 -2.94 -11.16
N GLU A 78 -18.48 -4.21 -11.58
CA GLU A 78 -19.42 -5.26 -11.13
C GLU A 78 -19.04 -5.91 -9.80
N LYS A 79 -17.80 -5.72 -9.30
CA LYS A 79 -17.42 -6.27 -7.99
C LYS A 79 -18.03 -5.39 -6.90
N ILE A 80 -18.78 -6.03 -5.99
CA ILE A 80 -19.54 -5.41 -4.87
C ILE A 80 -18.64 -4.57 -3.95
N SER A 81 -17.32 -4.81 -3.96
CA SER A 81 -16.35 -4.05 -3.19
C SER A 81 -15.33 -3.33 -4.09
N VAL A 82 -15.31 -2.01 -3.95
CA VAL A 82 -14.32 -1.05 -4.42
C VAL A 82 -12.87 -1.51 -4.28
N GLN A 83 -12.60 -2.33 -3.28
CA GLN A 83 -11.27 -2.84 -2.94
C GLN A 83 -10.70 -3.81 -3.98
N ASP A 84 -11.51 -4.23 -4.96
CA ASP A 84 -11.16 -5.25 -5.95
C ASP A 84 -10.79 -4.66 -7.32
N TYR A 85 -10.81 -3.33 -7.43
CA TYR A 85 -10.38 -2.63 -8.63
C TYR A 85 -8.87 -2.68 -8.79
N TYR A 86 -8.40 -2.60 -10.04
CA TYR A 86 -7.01 -2.38 -10.39
C TYR A 86 -6.05 -3.42 -9.82
N GLU A 87 -6.46 -4.68 -9.61
CA GLU A 87 -5.56 -5.74 -9.15
C GLU A 87 -4.39 -5.95 -10.12
N LEU A 88 -3.26 -6.46 -9.62
CA LEU A 88 -2.13 -6.80 -10.48
C LEU A 88 -2.57 -7.75 -11.60
N PRO A 89 -2.28 -7.42 -12.88
CA PRO A 89 -2.73 -8.23 -14.01
C PRO A 89 -2.09 -9.62 -13.97
N PRO A 90 -2.86 -10.71 -14.20
CA PRO A 90 -2.36 -12.08 -14.10
C PRO A 90 -1.09 -12.40 -14.89
N PRO A 91 -0.86 -11.82 -16.10
CA PRO A 91 0.38 -12.06 -16.85
C PRO A 91 1.66 -11.64 -16.11
N LEU A 92 1.59 -10.72 -15.14
CA LEU A 92 2.75 -10.34 -14.34
C LEU A 92 3.23 -11.48 -13.43
N TYR A 93 2.36 -12.41 -13.04
CA TYR A 93 2.68 -13.51 -12.13
C TYR A 93 3.74 -14.49 -12.69
N LYS A 94 4.07 -14.39 -13.99
CA LYS A 94 5.22 -15.08 -14.59
C LYS A 94 6.56 -14.46 -14.15
N TYR A 95 6.59 -13.15 -13.94
CA TYR A 95 7.79 -12.36 -13.62
C TYR A 95 7.91 -12.06 -12.12
N ILE A 96 6.80 -12.17 -11.38
CA ILE A 96 6.78 -12.06 -9.92
C ILE A 96 6.24 -13.34 -9.29
N SER A 97 6.82 -13.77 -8.18
CA SER A 97 6.24 -14.85 -7.36
C SER A 97 4.88 -14.41 -6.80
N ALA A 98 3.78 -14.84 -7.42
CA ALA A 98 2.41 -14.43 -7.07
C ALA A 98 2.06 -14.60 -5.58
N SER A 99 2.68 -15.58 -4.92
CA SER A 99 2.52 -15.88 -3.49
C SER A 99 3.12 -14.85 -2.53
N ARG A 100 3.82 -13.81 -3.01
CA ARG A 100 4.57 -12.88 -2.14
C ARG A 100 4.10 -11.41 -2.17
N TYR A 101 3.25 -11.00 -3.10
CA TYR A 101 2.95 -9.57 -3.32
C TYR A 101 1.51 -9.18 -2.99
N PHE A 102 1.08 -9.57 -1.77
CA PHE A 102 -0.12 -9.01 -1.15
C PHE A 102 0.24 -7.70 -0.49
N ASP A 103 -0.61 -6.68 -0.68
CA ASP A 103 -0.40 -5.38 -0.07
C ASP A 103 -0.62 -5.51 1.46
N PRO A 104 0.40 -5.25 2.30
CA PRO A 104 0.30 -5.36 3.75
C PRO A 104 -0.65 -4.34 4.39
N PHE A 105 -1.14 -3.38 3.60
CA PHE A 105 -2.18 -2.42 3.95
C PHE A 105 -3.54 -2.72 3.28
N ASN A 106 -3.63 -3.72 2.42
CA ASN A 106 -4.87 -4.21 1.82
C ASN A 106 -4.99 -5.75 1.95
N PRO A 107 -5.34 -6.27 3.14
CA PRO A 107 -5.36 -7.71 3.39
C PRO A 107 -6.21 -8.49 2.38
N GLY A 108 -5.63 -9.57 1.83
CA GLY A 108 -6.31 -10.42 0.83
C GLY A 108 -6.24 -9.90 -0.60
N ARG A 109 -5.62 -8.73 -0.84
CA ARG A 109 -5.51 -8.11 -2.17
C ARG A 109 -4.06 -7.86 -2.56
N THR A 110 -3.80 -7.89 -3.86
CA THR A 110 -2.50 -7.52 -4.43
C THR A 110 -2.32 -6.01 -4.45
N TYR A 111 -1.10 -5.57 -4.80
CA TYR A 111 -0.87 -4.19 -5.21
C TYR A 111 -1.76 -3.80 -6.38
N LYS A 112 -1.90 -2.48 -6.56
CA LYS A 112 -2.73 -1.92 -7.60
C LYS A 112 -1.92 -1.57 -8.83
N TYR A 113 -2.52 -1.71 -10.00
CA TYR A 113 -1.90 -1.47 -11.29
C TYR A 113 -2.86 -0.75 -12.24
N LEU A 114 -2.34 0.24 -12.97
CA LEU A 114 -3.07 0.95 -14.00
C LEU A 114 -2.15 1.36 -15.14
N ALA A 115 -2.64 1.24 -16.38
CA ALA A 115 -2.03 1.80 -17.57
C ALA A 115 -3.12 2.41 -18.45
N PRO A 116 -2.91 3.60 -19.04
CA PRO A 116 -3.85 4.17 -19.99
C PRO A 116 -3.84 3.36 -21.29
N GLY A 117 -4.95 3.36 -22.03
CA GLY A 117 -5.08 2.62 -23.27
C GLY A 117 -6.14 1.53 -23.19
N ILE A 118 -5.97 0.50 -23.99
CA ILE A 118 -6.88 -0.64 -24.02
C ILE A 118 -6.74 -1.42 -22.72
N GLY A 119 -7.86 -1.83 -22.16
CA GLY A 119 -7.93 -2.73 -21.00
C GLY A 119 -9.31 -3.34 -20.87
N TYR A 120 -9.58 -3.94 -19.71
CA TYR A 120 -10.88 -4.57 -19.43
C TYR A 120 -11.67 -3.73 -18.44
N VAL A 121 -12.93 -3.45 -18.74
CA VAL A 121 -13.90 -2.85 -17.80
C VAL A 121 -15.08 -3.81 -17.74
N ASN A 122 -15.38 -4.37 -16.55
CA ASN A 122 -16.42 -5.41 -16.39
C ASN A 122 -16.26 -6.57 -17.38
N ASN A 123 -15.04 -7.12 -17.46
CA ASN A 123 -14.65 -8.17 -18.41
C ASN A 123 -14.86 -7.84 -19.91
N SER A 124 -15.23 -6.61 -20.24
CA SER A 124 -15.40 -6.15 -21.62
C SER A 124 -14.22 -5.29 -22.03
N LEU A 125 -13.72 -5.47 -23.25
CA LEU A 125 -12.62 -4.66 -23.77
C LEU A 125 -13.09 -3.20 -23.86
N SER A 126 -12.34 -2.30 -23.25
CA SER A 126 -12.67 -0.88 -23.18
C SER A 126 -11.40 -0.02 -23.12
N THR A 127 -11.56 1.29 -23.12
CA THR A 127 -10.45 2.23 -22.96
C THR A 127 -10.38 2.71 -21.51
N ILE A 128 -9.25 2.44 -20.88
CA ILE A 128 -8.90 2.86 -19.53
C ILE A 128 -8.16 4.19 -19.61
N LYS A 129 -8.52 5.10 -18.70
CA LYS A 129 -7.91 6.43 -18.60
C LYS A 129 -7.00 6.50 -17.39
N LEU A 130 -5.85 7.13 -17.56
CA LEU A 130 -4.96 7.49 -16.46
C LEU A 130 -5.01 9.00 -16.24
N TYR A 131 -5.29 9.42 -15.01
CA TYR A 131 -5.23 10.83 -14.65
C TYR A 131 -3.83 11.22 -14.22
N VAL A 132 -3.28 12.24 -14.88
CA VAL A 132 -1.96 12.79 -14.58
C VAL A 132 -2.06 14.32 -14.48
N PRO A 133 -1.37 14.97 -13.52
CA PRO A 133 -1.35 16.43 -13.43
C PRO A 133 -0.98 17.11 -14.75
N ALA A 134 -1.67 18.18 -15.13
CA ALA A 134 -1.41 18.90 -16.38
C ALA A 134 0.00 19.51 -16.44
N ASP A 135 0.61 19.79 -15.28
CA ASP A 135 1.97 20.31 -15.12
C ASP A 135 2.94 19.24 -14.60
N TYR A 136 2.68 17.96 -14.90
CA TYR A 136 3.56 16.87 -14.51
C TYR A 136 5.03 17.17 -14.88
N PRO A 137 5.99 17.01 -13.95
CA PRO A 137 5.91 16.30 -12.67
C PRO A 137 5.60 17.17 -11.43
N VAL A 138 5.38 18.48 -11.58
CA VAL A 138 5.23 19.40 -10.44
C VAL A 138 3.97 19.12 -9.63
N SER A 139 2.87 18.75 -10.31
CA SER A 139 1.59 18.37 -9.70
C SER A 139 0.87 19.52 -8.97
N SER A 140 1.02 20.76 -9.44
CA SER A 140 0.30 21.94 -8.93
C SER A 140 -1.02 22.21 -9.68
N LYS A 141 -1.16 21.71 -10.91
CA LYS A 141 -2.37 21.86 -11.73
C LYS A 141 -3.32 20.65 -11.62
N PRO A 142 -4.61 20.82 -11.96
CA PRO A 142 -5.56 19.72 -12.02
C PRO A 142 -5.10 18.59 -12.95
N CYS A 143 -5.56 17.38 -12.67
CA CYS A 143 -5.23 16.22 -13.49
C CYS A 143 -6.07 16.14 -14.77
N VAL A 144 -5.41 15.91 -15.88
CA VAL A 144 -6.00 15.63 -17.19
C VAL A 144 -6.03 14.12 -17.42
N ALA A 145 -7.02 13.65 -18.19
CA ALA A 145 -7.17 12.24 -18.51
C ALA A 145 -6.37 11.89 -19.77
N TYR A 146 -5.54 10.86 -19.68
CA TYR A 146 -4.84 10.27 -20.81
C TYR A 146 -5.45 8.91 -21.13
N TYR A 147 -5.74 8.69 -22.41
CA TYR A 147 -6.39 7.48 -22.92
C TYR A 147 -5.45 6.59 -23.73
N SER A 148 -4.21 7.02 -23.94
CA SER A 148 -3.20 6.28 -24.68
C SER A 148 -1.87 6.38 -23.97
N GLN A 149 -1.08 5.32 -24.08
CA GLN A 149 0.28 5.30 -23.58
C GLN A 149 1.17 6.24 -24.37
N GLU A 150 0.90 6.50 -25.64
CA GLU A 150 1.74 7.38 -26.48
C GLU A 150 1.67 8.82 -25.99
N THR A 151 0.46 9.31 -25.70
CA THR A 151 0.21 10.69 -25.26
C THR A 151 0.48 10.91 -23.78
N SER A 152 0.34 9.85 -22.96
CA SER A 152 0.57 9.95 -21.52
C SER A 152 2.07 10.10 -21.20
N PRO A 153 2.45 11.04 -20.31
CA PRO A 153 3.80 11.10 -19.76
C PRO A 153 4.11 9.88 -18.86
N ILE A 154 3.08 9.22 -18.32
CA ILE A 154 3.19 8.01 -17.49
C ILE A 154 2.58 6.82 -18.22
N LYS A 155 3.38 5.79 -18.49
CA LYS A 155 2.97 4.62 -19.27
C LYS A 155 2.21 3.59 -18.43
N TRP A 156 2.56 3.50 -17.16
CA TRP A 156 1.90 2.66 -16.17
C TRP A 156 2.22 3.16 -14.76
N VAL A 157 1.43 2.73 -13.80
CA VAL A 157 1.58 3.08 -12.38
C VAL A 157 1.19 1.89 -11.53
N VAL A 158 1.97 1.66 -10.46
CA VAL A 158 1.65 0.68 -9.43
C VAL A 158 1.62 1.35 -8.07
N TRP A 159 0.71 0.91 -7.20
CA TRP A 159 0.58 1.52 -5.88
C TRP A 159 0.03 0.57 -4.82
N SER A 160 0.26 0.94 -3.56
CA SER A 160 -0.42 0.42 -2.38
C SER A 160 -1.45 1.43 -1.90
N VAL A 161 -2.49 0.94 -1.24
CA VAL A 161 -3.49 1.79 -0.57
C VAL A 161 -2.94 2.55 0.64
N GLY A 162 -1.72 2.23 1.08
CA GLY A 162 -1.03 2.98 2.13
C GLY A 162 -1.59 2.77 3.55
N PRO A 163 -0.96 3.39 4.57
CA PRO A 163 -1.13 3.02 5.98
C PRO A 163 -2.53 3.15 6.56
N SER A 164 -3.34 4.09 6.05
CA SER A 164 -4.70 4.32 6.54
C SER A 164 -5.71 3.28 6.07
N GLY A 165 -5.29 2.30 5.26
CA GLY A 165 -6.16 1.29 4.68
C GLY A 165 -6.90 1.81 3.45
N GLY A 166 -7.31 0.85 2.61
CA GLY A 166 -8.03 1.02 1.35
C GLY A 166 -8.97 2.23 1.32
N PHE A 167 -8.76 3.08 0.33
CA PHE A 167 -9.67 4.17 0.00
C PHE A 167 -11.00 3.65 -0.52
N ASP A 168 -12.09 4.34 -0.22
CA ASP A 168 -13.38 4.08 -0.87
C ASP A 168 -13.42 4.83 -2.21
N LEU A 169 -13.39 4.13 -3.37
CA LEU A 169 -13.45 4.70 -4.72
C LEU A 169 -14.68 5.61 -4.94
N PHE A 170 -15.73 5.49 -4.11
CA PHE A 170 -16.87 6.41 -4.15
C PHE A 170 -16.63 7.74 -3.43
N GLU A 171 -15.67 7.83 -2.50
CA GLU A 171 -15.17 9.10 -1.93
C GLU A 171 -14.53 10.00 -3.02
N PHE A 172 -14.32 9.47 -4.24
CA PHE A 172 -13.66 10.13 -5.38
C PHE A 172 -14.64 10.72 -6.40
N GLN A 173 -15.92 10.33 -6.41
CA GLN A 173 -16.91 10.92 -7.31
C GLN A 173 -17.14 12.41 -6.97
N ASP A 174 -17.05 12.76 -5.68
CA ASP A 174 -17.32 14.11 -5.17
C ASP A 174 -16.08 15.02 -5.06
N ARG A 175 -14.86 14.53 -5.39
CA ARG A 175 -13.61 15.32 -5.26
C ARG A 175 -12.77 15.33 -6.56
N PRO A 176 -13.17 16.10 -7.60
CA PRO A 176 -12.49 16.16 -8.89
C PRO A 176 -11.02 16.65 -8.83
N ALA A 177 -10.61 17.31 -7.75
CA ALA A 177 -9.25 17.79 -7.51
C ALA A 177 -8.24 16.70 -7.08
N ARG A 178 -8.70 15.46 -6.84
CA ARG A 178 -7.88 14.36 -6.31
C ARG A 178 -7.92 13.13 -7.23
N ARG A 179 -7.62 13.28 -8.51
CA ARG A 179 -7.56 12.14 -9.45
C ARG A 179 -6.21 11.42 -9.28
N PHE A 180 -6.16 10.51 -8.32
CA PHE A 180 -5.06 9.56 -8.07
C PHE A 180 -4.90 8.59 -9.27
N PRO A 181 -3.78 7.84 -9.40
CA PRO A 181 -2.64 7.73 -8.49
C PRO A 181 -1.48 8.70 -8.78
N CYS A 182 -1.52 9.52 -9.84
CA CYS A 182 -0.33 10.28 -10.26
C CYS A 182 -0.17 11.67 -9.61
N SER A 183 -1.15 12.16 -8.85
CA SER A 183 -1.07 13.46 -8.17
C SER A 183 -0.31 13.35 -6.84
N ARG A 184 0.76 14.16 -6.67
CA ARG A 184 1.64 14.12 -5.48
C ARG A 184 0.91 14.48 -4.19
N ASN A 185 -0.12 15.33 -4.27
CA ASN A 185 -0.94 15.72 -3.12
C ASN A 185 -1.75 14.53 -2.56
N GLY A 186 -1.86 13.46 -3.33
CA GLY A 186 -2.48 12.21 -2.93
C GLY A 186 -1.52 11.17 -2.33
N TRP A 187 -0.22 11.47 -2.25
CA TRP A 187 0.75 10.48 -1.80
C TRP A 187 0.94 10.52 -0.30
N TYR A 188 1.21 9.35 0.28
CA TYR A 188 1.77 9.28 1.62
C TYR A 188 3.22 9.81 1.56
N PRO A 189 3.70 10.60 2.55
CA PRO A 189 3.01 11.05 3.77
C PRO A 189 2.30 12.40 3.65
N TYR A 190 2.25 13.04 2.47
CA TYR A 190 1.61 14.34 2.29
C TYR A 190 0.10 14.32 2.56
N CYS A 191 -0.54 13.20 2.25
CA CYS A 191 -1.91 12.91 2.64
C CYS A 191 -1.90 11.79 3.69
N GLU A 192 -2.68 11.96 4.77
CA GLU A 192 -2.83 10.95 5.82
C GLU A 192 -3.39 9.64 5.22
N LYS A 193 -4.55 9.73 4.56
CA LYS A 193 -5.00 8.72 3.60
C LYS A 193 -4.20 8.89 2.31
N GLY A 194 -2.91 8.57 2.31
CA GLY A 194 -2.04 8.73 1.14
C GLY A 194 -1.70 7.41 0.48
N LEU A 195 -1.61 7.38 -0.85
CA LEU A 195 -1.12 6.21 -1.59
C LEU A 195 0.41 6.13 -1.51
N ILE A 196 0.93 4.91 -1.50
CA ILE A 196 2.36 4.67 -1.75
C ILE A 196 2.49 4.27 -3.22
N VAL A 197 3.14 5.09 -4.04
CA VAL A 197 3.03 5.04 -5.50
C VAL A 197 4.39 4.87 -6.15
N ARG A 198 4.44 4.13 -7.25
CA ARG A 198 5.58 3.99 -8.15
C ARG A 198 5.12 4.23 -9.59
N LEU A 199 5.72 5.20 -10.25
CA LEU A 199 5.41 5.59 -11.62
C LEU A 199 6.40 4.96 -12.61
N SER A 200 5.97 4.79 -13.86
CA SER A 200 6.80 4.21 -14.92
C SER A 200 8.08 5.00 -15.23
N ASP A 201 8.11 6.30 -14.93
CA ASP A 201 9.25 7.19 -15.21
C ASP A 201 10.31 7.18 -14.11
N GLY A 202 10.18 6.29 -13.13
CA GLY A 202 11.13 6.20 -12.03
C GLY A 202 10.86 7.15 -10.87
N ARG A 203 9.75 7.91 -10.86
CA ARG A 203 9.31 8.65 -9.66
C ARG A 203 8.49 7.75 -8.71
N SER A 204 8.49 8.10 -7.43
CA SER A 204 7.71 7.41 -6.41
C SER A 204 7.21 8.38 -5.35
N SER A 205 6.26 7.93 -4.52
CA SER A 205 5.95 8.62 -3.29
C SER A 205 7.19 8.68 -2.37
N PRO A 206 7.27 9.67 -1.47
CA PRO A 206 8.31 9.73 -0.44
C PRO A 206 8.31 8.51 0.50
#